data_AF-S9SEG3-F1
#
_entry.id   AF-S9SEG3-F1
#
_cell.length_a   1.000
_cell.length_b   1.000
_cell.length_c   1.000
_cell.angle_alpha   90.00
_cell.angle_beta   90.00
_cell.angle_gamma   90.00
#
_symmetry.space_group_name_H-M   'P 1'
#
loop_
_entity.id
_entity.type
_entity.pdbx_description
1 polymer ?
#
loop_
_entity_poly.entity_id
_entity_poly.type
_entity_poly.pdbx_seq_one_letter_code
_entity_poly.pdbx_strand_id
1 'polypeptide(L)' 'MFSWRLVLAPPEVLDYVAAHEVAHLARMDHSPAFWAILARLCPGHAAARAWLRAEGAGLHRLRLG' A
#
# COMPACT_ATOMS: atom_id res chain seq x y z
N MET A 1 -5.60 0.21 6.40
CA MET A 1 -6.58 -0.88 6.65
C MET A 1 -6.37 -1.97 5.61
N PHE A 2 -5.97 -3.17 6.05
CA PHE A 2 -5.79 -4.33 5.17
C PHE A 2 -7.14 -4.95 4.78
N SER A 3 -7.39 -5.07 3.47
CA SER A 3 -8.50 -5.85 2.93
C SER A 3 -7.97 -7.18 2.42
N TRP A 4 -8.68 -8.30 2.65
CA TRP A 4 -8.32 -9.60 2.09
C TRP A 4 -8.23 -9.57 0.55
N ARG A 5 -8.98 -8.65 -0.08
CA ARG A 5 -8.99 -8.45 -1.54
C ARG A 5 -7.66 -7.96 -2.11
N LEU A 6 -6.73 -7.49 -1.26
CA LEU A 6 -5.37 -7.17 -1.69
C LEU A 6 -4.63 -8.38 -2.26
N VAL A 7 -5.07 -9.61 -1.95
CA VAL A 7 -4.53 -10.84 -2.59
C VAL A 7 -4.64 -10.82 -4.13
N LEU A 8 -5.51 -9.97 -4.67
CA LEU A 8 -5.72 -9.79 -6.11
C LEU A 8 -4.84 -8.67 -6.72
N ALA A 9 -4.08 -7.96 -5.90
CA ALA A 9 -3.16 -6.91 -6.34
C ALA A 9 -1.81 -7.52 -6.75
N PRO A 10 -1.04 -6.81 -7.60
CA PRO A 10 0.35 -7.17 -7.89
C PRO A 10 1.21 -7.29 -6.62
N PRO A 11 2.22 -8.18 -6.58
CA PRO A 11 3.07 -8.37 -5.40
C PRO A 11 3.72 -7.09 -4.87
N GLU A 12 4.18 -6.20 -5.75
CA GLU A 12 4.80 -4.92 -5.37
C GLU A 12 3.82 -3.98 -4.65
N VAL A 13 2.52 -4.15 -4.86
CA VAL A 13 1.48 -3.43 -4.15
C VAL A 13 1.31 -3.98 -2.74
N LEU A 14 1.45 -5.29 -2.56
CA LEU A 14 1.43 -5.92 -1.24
C LEU A 14 2.62 -5.46 -0.39
N ASP A 15 3.82 -5.44 -0.97
CA ASP A 15 5.03 -4.95 -0.32
C ASP A 15 4.87 -3.49 0.13
N TYR A 16 4.29 -2.65 -0.72
CA TYR A 16 3.97 -1.27 -0.39
C TYR A 16 3.00 -1.14 0.78
N VAL A 17 1.88 -1.88 0.79
CA VAL A 17 0.90 -1.79 1.88
C VAL A 17 1.50 -2.31 3.19
N ALA A 18 2.25 -3.40 3.14
CA ALA A 18 2.96 -3.92 4.32
C ALA A 18 3.96 -2.88 4.86
N ALA A 19 4.80 -2.29 4.00
CA ALA A 19 5.73 -1.25 4.40
C ALA A 19 5.02 0.01 4.93
N HIS A 20 3.86 0.36 4.38
CA HIS A 20 3.04 1.50 4.83
C HIS A 20 2.55 1.31 6.27
N GLU A 21 1.98 0.14 6.57
CA GLU A 21 1.46 -0.16 7.91
C GLU A 21 2.62 -0.36 8.92
N VAL A 22 3.77 -0.88 8.49
CA VAL A 22 5.00 -0.92 9.31
C VAL A 22 5.53 0.48 9.59
N ALA A 23 5.53 1.39 8.61
CA ALA A 23 5.92 2.78 8.81
C ALA A 23 5.03 3.49 9.84
N HIS A 24 3.74 3.11 9.91
CA HIS A 24 2.82 3.63 10.91
C HIS A 24 3.22 3.31 12.35
N LEU A 25 3.92 2.20 12.59
CA LEU A 25 4.45 1.88 13.93
C LEU A 25 5.45 2.93 14.45
N ALA A 26 6.13 3.65 13.54
CA ALA A 26 7.08 4.71 13.90
C ALA A 26 6.48 6.12 13.79
N ARG A 27 5.52 6.32 12.88
CA ARG A 27 4.88 7.61 12.59
C ARG A 27 3.40 7.40 12.25
N MET A 28 2.51 7.80 13.16
CA MET A 28 1.05 7.63 13.00
C MET A 28 0.39 8.63 12.04
N ASP A 29 1.18 9.50 11.40
CA ASP A 29 0.73 10.46 10.38
C ASP A 29 1.38 10.17 9.02
N HIS A 30 0.97 10.90 7.98
CA HIS A 30 1.61 10.87 6.65
C HIS A 30 2.53 12.07 6.44
N SER A 31 3.26 12.49 7.48
CA SER A 31 4.23 13.59 7.42
C SER A 31 5.42 13.27 6.50
N PRO A 32 6.25 14.26 6.12
CA PRO A 32 7.48 13.99 5.36
C PRO A 32 8.40 12.95 6.02
N ALA A 33 8.42 12.89 7.36
CA ALA A 33 9.18 11.89 8.10
C ALA A 33 8.63 10.47 7.88
N PHE A 34 7.31 10.30 7.82
CA PHE A 34 6.69 9.03 7.44
C PHE A 34 7.14 8.60 6.04
N TRP A 35 7.09 9.51 5.06
CA TRP A 35 7.47 9.19 3.68
C TRP A 35 8.96 8.87 3.55
N ALA A 36 9.83 9.49 4.35
CA ALA A 36 11.25 9.15 4.40
C ALA A 36 11.48 7.71 4.92
N ILE A 37 10.74 7.29 5.96
CA ILE A 37 10.78 5.91 6.46
C ILE A 37 10.28 4.94 5.40
N LEU A 38 9.13 5.25 4.79
CA LEU A 38 8.54 4.40 3.76
C LEU A 38 9.45 4.25 2.54
N ALA A 39 10.10 5.32 2.11
CA ALA A 39 11.06 5.28 1.00
C ALA A 39 12.27 4.39 1.27
N ARG A 40 12.67 4.26 2.55
CA ARG A 40 13.75 3.35 2.97
C ARG A 40 13.28 1.89 3.04
N LEU A 41 12.05 1.66 3.50
CA LEU A 41 11.47 0.32 3.62
C LEU A 41 11.07 -0.28 2.27
N CYS A 42 10.53 0.56 1.38
CA CYS A 42 10.03 0.18 0.06
C CYS A 42 10.51 1.22 -0.98
N PRO A 43 11.73 1.05 -1.51
CA PRO A 43 12.20 1.83 -2.65
C PRO A 43 11.24 1.64 -3.83
N GLY A 44 10.84 2.73 -4.50
CA GLY A 44 9.87 2.65 -5.60
C GLY A 44 8.39 2.61 -5.19
N HIS A 45 8.07 2.82 -3.90
CA HIS A 45 6.69 2.88 -3.38
C HIS A 45 5.73 3.76 -4.18
N ALA A 46 6.24 4.77 -4.90
CA ALA A 46 5.44 5.68 -5.71
C ALA A 46 4.62 4.96 -6.79
N ALA A 47 5.19 3.93 -7.45
CA ALA A 47 4.49 3.17 -8.48
C ALA A 47 3.33 2.35 -7.89
N ALA A 48 3.61 1.60 -6.82
CA ALA A 48 2.59 0.82 -6.10
C ALA A 48 1.47 1.72 -5.52
N ARG A 49 1.82 2.89 -4.99
CA ARG A 49 0.85 3.89 -4.52
C ARG A 49 -0.02 4.42 -5.66
N ALA A 50 0.57 4.69 -6.83
CA ALA A 50 -0.18 5.14 -8.00
C ALA A 50 -1.15 4.05 -8.48
N TRP A 51 -0.69 2.80 -8.54
CA TRP A 51 -1.53 1.66 -8.87
C TRP A 51 -2.71 1.52 -7.91
N LEU A 52 -2.49 1.59 -6.60
CA LEU A 52 -3.59 1.49 -5.61
C LEU A 52 -4.63 2.59 -5.77
N ARG A 53 -4.21 3.80 -6.14
CA ARG A 53 -5.13 4.92 -6.41
C ARG A 53 -5.98 4.68 -7.66
N ALA A 54 -5.41 4.08 -8.69
CA ALA A 54 -6.11 3.79 -9.94
C ALA A 54 -7.01 2.55 -9.84
N GLU A 55 -6.47 1.45 -9.32
CA GLU A 55 -7.07 0.12 -9.43
C GLU A 55 -7.69 -0.39 -8.12
N GLY A 56 -7.33 0.18 -6.98
CA GLY A 56 -7.71 -0.35 -5.65
C GLY A 56 -9.22 -0.44 -5.44
N ALA A 57 -9.99 0.53 -5.93
CA ALA A 57 -11.45 0.48 -5.87
C ALA A 57 -12.04 -0.69 -6.72
N GLY A 58 -11.35 -1.07 -7.80
CA GLY A 58 -11.75 -2.17 -8.67
C GLY A 58 -11.71 -3.54 -7.99
N LEU A 59 -10.83 -3.72 -7.00
CA LEU A 59 -10.73 -4.97 -6.23
C LEU A 59 -12.03 -5.32 -5.49
N HIS A 60 -12.85 -4.31 -5.15
CA HIS A 60 -14.15 -4.52 -4.50
C HIS A 60 -15.26 -4.96 -5.46
N ARG A 61 -15.09 -4.76 -6.77
CA ARG A 61 -16.08 -5.15 -7.79
C ARG A 61 -16.08 -6.66 -8.07
N LEU A 62 -15.00 -7.35 -7.71
CA LEU A 62 -14.90 -8.79 -7.87
C LEU A 62 -15.80 -9.49 -6.84
N ARG A 63 -16.84 -10.13 -7.35
CA ARG A 63 -17.73 -11.05 -6.64
C ARG A 63 -17.35 -12.46 -7.06
N LEU A 64 -16.81 -13.22 -6.11
CA LEU A 64 -16.67 -14.67 -6.26
C LEU A 64 -18.03 -15.27 -5.87
N GLY A 65 -18.78 -15.73 -6.86
CA GLY A 65 -20.11 -16.32 -6.72
C GLY A 65 -20.27 -17.45 -7.73
#